data_AF-W2CP62-F1
#
_entry.id   AF-W2CP62-F1
#
_cell.length_a   1.000
_cell.length_b   1.000
_cell.length_c   1.000
_cell.angle_alpha   90.00
_cell.angle_beta   90.00
_cell.angle_gamma   90.00
#
_symmetry.space_group_name_H-M   'P 1'
#
loop_
_entity.id
_entity.type
_entity.pdbx_description
1 polymer ?
#
loop_
_entity_poly.entity_id
_entity_poly.type
_entity_poly.pdbx_seq_one_letter_code
_entity_poly.pdbx_strand_id
1 'polypeptide(L)'
;MKQFMTGMIIPLMLMASACGKTDPMPSDGRLTGVWVHETTGTDTIDFDESPSMAGEATFMLKRGTEVINGLTLPKSGSGPYAYKIKDGSIQVHWMLSSAFAPDPYAFKLSADGRSFRIGAFVPFVEGQTVHTFKKIK
;
A
#
# COMPACT_ATOMS: atom_id res chain seq x y z
N MET A 1 -22.96 -50.56 46.36
CA MET A 1 -23.39 -49.23 45.92
C MET A 1 -22.19 -48.47 45.40
N LYS A 2 -22.17 -48.30 44.07
CA LYS A 2 -21.57 -47.25 43.22
C LYS A 2 -20.26 -46.56 43.67
N GLN A 3 -19.19 -46.95 42.99
CA GLN A 3 -17.94 -46.21 42.82
C GLN A 3 -18.22 -44.90 42.05
N PHE A 4 -17.78 -43.75 42.57
CA PHE A 4 -17.79 -42.48 41.85
C PHE A 4 -16.40 -42.21 41.30
N MET A 5 -16.21 -42.51 40.02
CA MET A 5 -15.15 -41.89 39.20
C MET A 5 -15.61 -40.47 38.88
N THR A 6 -14.89 -39.46 39.36
CA THR A 6 -15.07 -38.08 38.88
C THR A 6 -13.82 -37.71 38.08
N GLY A 7 -13.96 -37.82 36.76
CA GLY A 7 -12.91 -37.53 35.79
C GLY A 7 -12.53 -36.05 35.78
N MET A 8 -11.23 -35.83 35.66
CA MET A 8 -10.57 -34.55 35.44
C MET A 8 -10.98 -34.00 34.06
N ILE A 9 -11.74 -32.90 34.04
CA ILE A 9 -12.06 -32.15 32.81
C ILE A 9 -11.16 -30.91 32.81
N ILE A 10 -10.10 -30.95 32.00
CA ILE A 10 -9.28 -29.77 31.69
C ILE A 10 -10.01 -29.00 30.59
N PRO A 11 -10.47 -27.76 30.82
CA PRO A 11 -11.07 -26.96 29.76
C PRO A 11 -9.97 -26.47 28.82
N LEU A 12 -9.94 -27.03 27.61
CA LEU A 12 -9.15 -26.56 26.48
C LEU A 12 -9.72 -25.20 26.04
N MET A 13 -9.19 -24.10 26.58
CA MET A 13 -9.43 -22.76 26.07
C MET A 13 -8.81 -22.67 24.67
N LEU A 14 -9.63 -22.93 23.65
CA LEU A 14 -9.32 -22.57 22.27
C LEU A 14 -9.10 -21.05 22.22
N MET A 15 -7.85 -20.68 21.94
CA MET A 15 -7.48 -19.30 21.63
C MET A 15 -8.40 -18.79 20.52
N ALA A 16 -9.12 -17.72 20.83
CA ALA A 16 -9.89 -16.96 19.87
C ALA A 16 -8.96 -16.56 18.72
N SER A 17 -9.29 -17.02 17.52
CA SER A 17 -8.77 -16.44 16.29
C SER A 17 -9.17 -14.96 16.29
N ALA A 18 -8.20 -14.10 16.62
CA ALA A 18 -8.28 -12.68 16.37
C ALA A 18 -8.26 -12.51 14.84
N CYS A 19 -9.43 -12.67 14.22
CA CYS A 19 -9.70 -12.13 12.90
C CYS A 19 -9.61 -10.61 13.06
N GLY A 20 -8.42 -10.07 12.83
CA GLY A 20 -8.20 -8.63 12.80
C GLY A 20 -9.18 -8.04 11.81
N LYS A 21 -10.03 -7.13 12.28
CA LYS A 21 -10.91 -6.36 11.41
C LYS A 21 -10.00 -5.61 10.45
N THR A 22 -9.96 -6.04 9.20
CA THR A 22 -9.40 -5.24 8.12
C THR A 22 -10.28 -4.01 8.03
N ASP A 23 -9.76 -2.87 8.48
CA ASP A 23 -10.43 -1.59 8.23
C ASP A 23 -10.73 -1.53 6.73
N PRO A 24 -11.98 -1.24 6.33
CA PRO A 24 -12.32 -1.18 4.92
C PRO A 24 -11.39 -0.17 4.23
N MET A 25 -10.87 -0.58 3.07
CA MET A 25 -10.18 0.31 2.13
C MET A 25 -10.97 1.62 1.97
N PRO A 26 -10.33 2.76 1.66
CA PRO A 26 -11.06 3.97 1.29
C PRO A 26 -12.05 3.63 0.16
N SER A 27 -13.32 3.45 0.54
CA SER A 27 -14.30 2.72 -0.26
C SER A 27 -15.00 3.63 -1.28
N ASP A 28 -14.52 4.86 -1.45
CA ASP A 28 -15.16 5.84 -2.32
C ASP A 28 -14.61 5.82 -3.76
N GLY A 29 -13.63 4.97 -4.05
CA GLY A 29 -13.10 4.76 -5.40
C GLY A 29 -12.41 6.00 -6.00
N ARG A 30 -12.15 7.04 -5.21
CA ARG A 30 -11.64 8.31 -5.75
C ARG A 30 -10.22 8.21 -6.28
N LEU A 31 -9.46 7.23 -5.80
CA LEU A 31 -8.09 6.95 -6.24
C LEU A 31 -8.00 6.02 -7.43
N THR A 32 -9.06 5.27 -7.75
CA THR A 32 -9.15 4.44 -8.96
C THR A 32 -8.75 5.25 -10.17
N GLY A 33 -7.89 4.70 -11.02
CA GLY A 33 -7.33 5.38 -12.17
C GLY A 33 -5.80 5.46 -12.17
N VAL A 34 -5.30 6.10 -13.22
CA VAL A 34 -3.86 6.29 -13.45
C VAL A 34 -3.50 7.73 -13.17
N TRP A 35 -2.41 7.93 -12.45
CA TRP A 35 -1.95 9.23 -12.00
C TRP A 35 -0.52 9.46 -12.43
N VAL A 36 -0.22 10.64 -12.97
CA VAL A 36 1.13 11.01 -13.42
C VAL A 36 1.73 12.06 -12.50
N HIS A 37 3.03 11.93 -12.21
CA HIS A 37 3.77 12.93 -11.43
C HIS A 37 3.76 14.27 -12.18
N GLU A 38 3.26 15.32 -11.52
CA GLU A 38 2.95 16.61 -12.16
C GLU A 38 4.18 17.30 -12.76
N THR A 39 5.33 17.22 -12.08
CA THR A 39 6.54 17.95 -12.49
C THR A 39 7.33 17.21 -13.56
N THR A 40 7.49 15.89 -13.42
CA THR A 40 8.36 15.10 -14.31
C THR A 40 7.60 14.52 -15.49
N GLY A 41 6.29 14.26 -15.34
CA GLY A 41 5.48 13.62 -16.38
C GLY A 41 5.82 12.15 -16.65
N THR A 42 6.74 11.55 -15.88
CA THR A 42 7.31 10.22 -16.17
C THR A 42 6.90 9.13 -15.19
N ASP A 43 6.83 9.46 -13.90
CA ASP A 43 6.41 8.49 -12.89
C ASP A 43 4.87 8.41 -12.90
N THR A 44 4.34 7.19 -12.96
CA THR A 44 2.89 6.96 -12.87
C THR A 44 2.55 6.01 -11.74
N ILE A 45 1.47 6.32 -11.03
CA ILE A 45 0.85 5.46 -10.01
C ILE A 45 -0.48 4.99 -10.57
N ASP A 46 -0.63 3.68 -10.68
CA ASP A 46 -1.79 3.02 -11.27
C ASP A 46 -2.51 2.24 -10.18
N PHE A 47 -3.68 2.74 -9.76
CA PHE A 47 -4.52 2.10 -8.74
C PHE A 47 -5.49 1.07 -9.36
N ASP A 48 -5.49 0.88 -10.68
CA ASP A 48 -6.36 -0.08 -11.39
C ASP A 48 -5.64 -1.41 -11.68
N GLU A 49 -4.32 -1.36 -11.90
CA GLU A 49 -3.55 -2.48 -12.43
C GLU A 49 -3.20 -3.57 -11.41
N SER A 50 -3.65 -3.45 -10.16
CA SER A 50 -3.38 -4.46 -9.16
C SER A 50 -4.66 -4.90 -8.45
N PRO A 51 -5.21 -6.09 -8.77
CA PRO A 51 -6.25 -6.66 -7.93
C PRO A 51 -5.67 -6.88 -6.54
N SER A 52 -6.47 -6.59 -5.51
CA SER A 52 -6.07 -6.73 -4.11
C SER A 52 -5.37 -8.07 -3.87
N MET A 53 -4.09 -8.04 -3.56
CA MET A 53 -3.36 -9.25 -3.19
C MET A 53 -3.51 -9.48 -1.69
N ALA A 54 -3.95 -10.68 -1.29
CA ALA A 54 -4.19 -11.03 0.11
C ALA A 54 -5.18 -10.11 0.86
N GLY A 55 -6.08 -9.42 0.15
CA GLY A 55 -7.09 -8.53 0.74
C GLY A 55 -6.58 -7.11 1.05
N GLU A 56 -5.35 -6.78 0.66
CA GLU A 56 -4.79 -5.42 0.79
C GLU A 56 -5.00 -4.62 -0.50
N ALA A 57 -5.22 -3.31 -0.34
CA ALA A 57 -5.25 -2.40 -1.47
C ALA A 57 -3.85 -2.30 -2.08
N THR A 58 -3.75 -2.32 -3.40
CA THR A 58 -2.47 -2.25 -4.08
C THR A 58 -2.49 -1.20 -5.20
N PHE A 59 -1.31 -0.67 -5.51
CA PHE A 59 -1.08 0.14 -6.71
C PHE A 59 0.23 -0.28 -7.38
N MET A 60 0.36 -0.01 -8.68
CA MET A 60 1.60 -0.17 -9.42
C MET A 60 2.30 1.18 -9.57
N LEU A 61 3.56 1.28 -9.14
CA LEU A 61 4.42 2.42 -9.41
C LEU A 61 5.30 2.14 -10.63
N LYS A 62 5.09 2.89 -11.71
CA LYS A 62 5.86 2.79 -12.96
C LYS A 62 6.75 4.01 -13.11
N ARG A 63 8.05 3.83 -12.91
CA ARG A 63 9.06 4.91 -12.98
C ARG A 63 9.89 4.94 -14.27
N GLY A 64 9.61 3.98 -15.16
CA GLY A 64 10.44 3.67 -16.33
C GLY A 64 11.68 2.85 -15.96
N THR A 65 12.70 2.93 -16.79
CA THR A 65 13.94 2.18 -16.65
C THR A 65 15.16 3.11 -16.55
N GLU A 66 16.28 2.56 -16.10
CA GLU A 66 17.59 3.18 -16.07
C GLU A 66 18.66 2.16 -16.51
N VAL A 67 19.81 2.65 -16.99
CA VAL A 67 20.94 1.81 -17.38
C VAL A 67 21.91 1.71 -16.21
N ILE A 68 22.07 0.51 -15.66
CA ILE A 68 23.01 0.22 -14.57
C ILE A 68 23.95 -0.89 -15.06
N ASN A 69 25.26 -0.62 -15.07
CA ASN A 69 26.28 -1.56 -15.56
C ASN A 69 26.00 -2.13 -16.96
N GLY A 70 25.44 -1.31 -17.87
CA GLY A 70 25.10 -1.70 -19.24
C GLY A 70 23.78 -2.48 -19.38
N LEU A 71 23.05 -2.72 -18.29
CA LEU A 71 21.75 -3.37 -18.30
C LEU A 71 20.63 -2.34 -18.14
N THR A 72 19.57 -2.47 -18.95
CA THR A 72 18.34 -1.68 -18.79
C THR A 72 17.47 -2.34 -17.73
N LEU A 73 17.36 -1.70 -16.56
CA LEU A 73 16.60 -2.21 -15.40
C LEU A 73 15.48 -1.24 -15.03
N PRO A 74 14.38 -1.70 -14.41
CA PRO A 74 13.40 -0.80 -13.81
C PRO A 74 14.09 0.12 -12.80
N LYS A 75 13.69 1.40 -12.76
CA LYS A 75 14.23 2.31 -11.75
C LYS A 75 13.91 1.81 -10.35
N SER A 76 14.81 2.04 -9.42
CA SER A 76 14.63 1.67 -8.00
C SER A 76 13.26 2.09 -7.45
N GLY A 77 12.61 1.19 -6.69
CA GLY A 77 11.27 1.40 -6.15
C GLY A 77 10.14 1.31 -7.19
N SER A 78 10.40 0.84 -8.41
CA SER A 78 9.31 0.47 -9.33
C SER A 78 8.64 -0.83 -8.87
N GLY A 79 7.35 -0.97 -9.15
CA GLY A 79 6.61 -2.22 -8.90
C GLY A 79 5.39 -2.05 -7.99
N PRO A 80 4.87 -3.16 -7.46
CA PRO A 80 3.65 -3.17 -6.68
C PRO A 80 3.90 -2.68 -5.25
N TYR A 81 2.98 -1.85 -4.77
CA TYR A 81 2.90 -1.39 -3.39
C TYR A 81 1.56 -1.77 -2.80
N ALA A 82 1.56 -2.37 -1.62
CA ALA A 82 0.38 -2.42 -0.78
C ALA A 82 0.23 -1.06 -0.09
N TYR A 83 -1.01 -0.61 0.10
CA TYR A 83 -1.27 0.67 0.75
C TYR A 83 -2.50 0.69 1.65
N LYS A 84 -2.49 1.60 2.61
CA LYS A 84 -3.63 1.94 3.46
C LYS A 84 -3.66 3.44 3.72
N ILE A 85 -4.81 4.07 3.52
CA ILE A 85 -4.99 5.49 3.81
C ILE A 85 -5.71 5.64 5.14
N LYS A 86 -5.14 6.45 6.03
CA LYS A 86 -5.70 6.74 7.35
C LYS A 86 -5.23 8.11 7.82
N ASP A 87 -6.17 8.92 8.32
CA ASP A 87 -5.88 10.17 9.04
C ASP A 87 -4.91 11.13 8.32
N GLY A 88 -5.10 11.36 7.02
CA GLY A 88 -4.24 12.26 6.24
C GLY A 88 -2.84 11.71 5.92
N SER A 89 -2.66 10.40 6.10
CA SER A 89 -1.46 9.66 5.73
C SER A 89 -1.79 8.48 4.81
N ILE A 90 -0.79 8.05 4.07
CA ILE A 90 -0.78 6.78 3.34
C ILE A 90 0.36 5.93 3.88
N GLN A 91 0.03 4.75 4.35
CA GLN A 91 1.00 3.70 4.64
C GLN A 91 1.27 2.97 3.34
N VAL A 92 2.52 2.85 2.93
CA VAL A 92 2.89 2.06 1.74
C VAL A 92 3.92 1.01 2.09
N HIS A 93 3.81 -0.14 1.45
CA HIS A 93 4.73 -1.26 1.60
C HIS A 93 5.11 -1.76 0.21
N TRP A 94 6.39 -1.65 -0.12
CA TRP A 94 6.90 -2.18 -1.39
C TRP A 94 6.93 -3.71 -1.32
N MET A 95 6.08 -4.37 -2.11
CA MET A 95 5.83 -5.80 -1.96
C MET A 95 6.99 -6.69 -2.42
N LEU A 96 8.03 -6.10 -3.01
CA LEU A 96 9.28 -6.76 -3.39
C LEU A 96 10.37 -6.61 -2.30
N SER A 97 10.07 -5.90 -1.21
CA SER A 97 10.93 -5.78 -0.04
C SER A 97 10.81 -6.99 0.88
N SER A 98 11.87 -7.28 1.63
CA SER A 98 11.83 -8.22 2.76
C SER A 98 11.41 -7.55 4.08
N ALA A 99 11.19 -6.23 4.07
CA ALA A 99 10.70 -5.49 5.24
C ALA A 99 9.25 -5.87 5.54
N PHE A 100 8.91 -6.05 6.81
CA PHE A 100 7.56 -6.44 7.23
C PHE A 100 6.62 -5.26 7.52
N ALA A 101 7.17 -4.07 7.77
CA ALA A 101 6.40 -2.93 8.23
C ALA A 101 6.16 -1.92 7.09
N PRO A 102 4.92 -1.43 6.90
CA PRO A 102 4.65 -0.33 5.99
C PRO A 102 5.16 0.99 6.58
N ASP A 103 5.65 1.87 5.71
CA ASP A 103 6.12 3.20 6.09
C ASP A 103 5.00 4.23 5.88
N PRO A 104 4.78 5.14 6.85
CA PRO A 104 3.78 6.20 6.73
C PRO A 104 4.32 7.43 5.97
N TYR A 105 3.51 7.97 5.06
CA TYR A 105 3.80 9.19 4.31
C TYR A 105 2.62 10.15 4.37
N ALA A 106 2.90 11.46 4.32
CA ALA A 106 1.86 12.48 4.20
C ALA A 106 1.01 12.21 2.95
N PHE A 107 -0.32 12.32 3.06
CA PHE A 107 -1.22 12.09 1.93
C PHE A 107 -2.44 13.00 1.96
N LYS A 108 -2.73 13.65 0.84
CA LYS A 108 -3.93 14.47 0.71
C LYS A 108 -4.47 14.46 -0.71
N LEU A 109 -5.66 13.91 -0.88
CA LEU A 109 -6.45 14.04 -2.10
C LEU A 109 -7.07 15.44 -2.18
N SER A 110 -7.03 16.06 -3.36
CA SER A 110 -7.71 17.33 -3.65
C SER A 110 -9.23 17.19 -3.56
N ALA A 111 -9.92 18.30 -3.31
CA ALA A 111 -11.38 18.31 -3.18
C ALA A 111 -12.09 17.83 -4.46
N ASP A 112 -11.55 18.17 -5.63
CA ASP A 112 -12.08 17.75 -6.94
C ASP A 112 -11.72 16.31 -7.32
N GLY A 113 -10.84 15.65 -6.56
CA GLY A 113 -10.37 14.29 -6.83
C GLY A 113 -9.52 14.17 -8.10
N ARG A 114 -8.94 15.27 -8.62
CA ARG A 114 -8.13 15.27 -9.84
C ARG A 114 -6.63 15.28 -9.59
N SER A 115 -6.24 15.57 -8.36
CA SER A 115 -4.84 15.51 -7.91
C SER A 115 -4.71 14.99 -6.49
N PHE A 116 -3.56 14.43 -6.13
CA PHE A 116 -3.20 14.23 -4.73
C PHE A 116 -1.77 14.65 -4.47
N ARG A 117 -1.48 14.93 -3.20
CA ARG A 117 -0.13 15.14 -2.68
C ARG A 117 0.27 13.95 -1.84
N ILE A 118 1.50 13.48 -2.02
CA ILE A 118 2.07 12.34 -1.31
C ILE A 118 3.51 12.64 -0.87
N GLY A 119 3.91 12.16 0.31
CA GLY A 119 5.29 12.21 0.75
C GLY A 119 6.20 11.37 -0.15
N ALA A 120 7.48 11.73 -0.25
CA ALA A 120 8.45 10.98 -1.04
C ALA A 120 8.77 9.62 -0.38
N PHE A 121 8.19 8.54 -0.93
CA PHE A 121 8.51 7.15 -0.57
C PHE A 121 9.51 6.49 -1.53
N VAL A 122 9.85 7.19 -2.60
CA VAL A 122 10.96 6.95 -3.52
C VAL A 122 11.54 8.32 -3.92
N PRO A 123 12.78 8.38 -4.44
CA PRO A 123 13.35 9.64 -4.91
C PRO A 123 12.75 10.06 -6.26
N PHE A 124 11.50 10.55 -6.26
CA PHE A 124 10.82 11.04 -7.48
C PHE A 124 11.56 12.22 -8.11
N VAL A 125 11.90 13.21 -7.27
CA VAL A 125 12.74 14.37 -7.61
C VAL A 125 13.68 14.60 -6.43
N GLU A 126 14.96 14.74 -6.69
CA GLU A 126 15.98 14.94 -5.66
C GLU A 126 15.70 16.22 -4.85
N GLY A 127 15.81 16.12 -3.53
CA GLY A 127 15.59 17.25 -2.61
C GLY A 127 14.13 17.61 -2.36
N GLN A 128 13.16 16.98 -3.02
CA GLN A 128 11.73 17.21 -2.79
C GLN A 128 11.15 16.12 -1.88
N THR A 129 10.37 16.55 -0.88
CA THR A 129 9.80 15.64 0.14
C THR A 129 8.30 15.38 -0.03
N VAL A 130 7.61 16.20 -0.84
CA VAL A 130 6.17 16.06 -1.15
C VAL A 130 5.95 16.28 -2.63
N HIS A 131 5.23 15.37 -3.26
CA HIS A 131 5.00 15.30 -4.69
C HIS A 131 3.52 15.38 -5.01
N THR A 132 3.21 15.98 -6.17
CA THR A 132 1.84 16.05 -6.67
C THR A 132 1.67 15.09 -7.84
N PHE A 133 0.59 14.34 -7.83
CA PHE A 133 0.17 13.50 -8.94
C PHE A 133 -1.18 13.99 -9.46
N LYS A 134 -1.36 13.96 -10.79
CA LYS A 134 -2.61 14.31 -11.47
C LYS A 134 -3.22 13.11 -12.15
N LYS A 135 -4.53 12.97 -12.06
CA LYS A 135 -5.28 11.90 -12.73
C LYS A 135 -5.26 12.10 -14.24
N ILE A 136 -4.99 11.03 -14.98
CA ILE A 136 -4.97 11.01 -16.44
C ILE A 136 -5.93 9.97 -17.04
N LYS A 137 -6.45 9.06 -16.22
CA LYS A 137 -7.44 8.05 -16.59
C LYS A 137 -8.39 7.81 -15.43
#